data_AF-A0AA38PCY8-F1
#
_entry.id   AF-A0AA38PCY8-F1
#
_cell.length_a   1.000
_cell.length_b   1.000
_cell.length_c   1.000
_cell.angle_alpha   90.00
_cell.angle_beta   90.00
_cell.angle_gamma   90.00
#
_symmetry.space_group_name_H-M   'P 1'
#
loop_
_entity.id
_entity.type
_entity.pdbx_description
1 polymer ?
#
loop_
_entity_poly.entity_id
_entity_poly.type
_entity_poly.pdbx_seq_one_letter_code
_entity_poly.pdbx_strand_id
1 'polypeptide(L)'
;MSNHDLHRRSLPPAATGSPLRPTSSTPPPLPSTTTRTTNTPSPTRPVPKAPTTPPARTATRARDLLRKHYGLGMGTPSSSGRNTPDERDPMNMDSPSFDAKAYYSQLITTANLSTLLKKENELIGEIRLLDSERQNLVYNHHHELIAASDTIGAMKSQAESLDADLDLLKAAFSEISRLSSELASVDQVNGRRSTPAVNFESRTP
;
A
#
# COMPACT_ATOMS: atom_id res chain seq x y z
N MET A 1 41.20 -59.77 -2.58
CA MET A 1 42.55 -59.67 -2.01
C MET A 1 43.19 -58.40 -2.55
N SER A 2 43.62 -57.54 -1.62
CA SER A 2 44.61 -56.45 -1.70
C SER A 2 44.45 -55.27 -2.67
N ASN A 3 43.85 -54.20 -2.14
CA ASN A 3 44.43 -52.89 -1.80
C ASN A 3 45.64 -52.36 -2.61
N HIS A 4 45.49 -51.13 -3.12
CA HIS A 4 46.61 -50.18 -3.29
C HIS A 4 46.21 -48.76 -2.85
N ASP A 5 47.20 -48.11 -2.25
CA ASP A 5 47.22 -46.95 -1.36
C ASP A 5 46.85 -45.56 -1.90
N LEU A 6 46.26 -44.79 -0.96
CA LEU A 6 46.59 -43.42 -0.52
C LEU A 6 46.89 -42.32 -1.57
N HIS A 7 46.08 -41.26 -1.56
CA HIS A 7 46.46 -39.89 -1.12
C HIS A 7 45.42 -38.86 -1.60
N ARG A 8 44.45 -38.48 -0.74
CA ARG A 8 44.04 -37.06 -0.59
C ARG A 8 43.15 -36.84 0.63
N ARG A 9 43.81 -36.31 1.67
CA ARG A 9 43.35 -35.45 2.78
C ARG A 9 41.83 -35.33 2.99
N SER A 10 41.39 -36.07 4.00
CA SER A 10 40.19 -35.83 4.82
C SER A 10 40.28 -34.49 5.56
N LEU A 11 39.20 -33.72 5.55
CA LEU A 11 39.00 -32.52 6.38
C LEU A 11 38.39 -32.96 7.73
N PRO A 12 38.87 -32.46 8.88
CA PRO A 12 38.36 -32.85 10.19
C PRO A 12 37.03 -32.16 10.52
N PRO A 13 36.07 -32.83 11.18
CA PRO A 13 34.93 -32.19 11.82
C PRO A 13 35.34 -31.74 13.23
N ALA A 14 35.38 -30.44 13.49
CA ALA A 14 35.53 -29.93 14.85
C ALA A 14 34.15 -29.75 15.48
N ALA A 15 33.97 -30.43 16.60
CA ALA A 15 32.74 -30.51 17.36
C ALA A 15 32.70 -29.49 18.51
N THR A 16 31.48 -29.29 19.02
CA THR A 16 31.10 -28.98 20.41
C THR A 16 31.45 -27.62 21.02
N GLY A 17 30.39 -26.83 21.22
CA GLY A 17 30.28 -25.72 22.16
C GLY A 17 28.84 -25.22 22.23
N SER A 18 27.97 -25.94 22.94
CA SER A 18 26.56 -25.57 23.20
C SER A 18 26.44 -24.66 24.45
N PRO A 19 25.24 -24.31 24.95
CA PRO A 19 24.46 -23.11 24.59
C PRO A 19 24.19 -22.21 25.83
N LEU A 20 24.11 -20.88 25.68
CA LEU A 20 23.67 -20.01 26.78
C LEU A 20 22.60 -19.00 26.33
N ARG A 21 21.37 -19.48 26.46
CA ARG A 21 20.19 -18.84 27.08
C ARG A 21 19.52 -17.64 26.36
N PRO A 22 18.21 -17.76 26.04
CA PRO A 22 17.38 -16.64 25.64
C PRO A 22 16.97 -15.82 26.87
N THR A 23 17.19 -14.51 26.85
CA THR A 23 16.50 -13.61 27.78
C THR A 23 15.16 -13.24 27.17
N SER A 24 14.10 -13.81 27.74
CA SER A 24 12.71 -13.42 27.52
C SER A 24 12.50 -11.95 27.88
N SER A 25 12.35 -11.09 26.89
CA SER A 25 11.68 -9.79 27.04
C SER A 25 10.22 -9.96 26.63
N THR A 26 9.37 -10.05 27.66
CA THR A 26 7.91 -10.07 27.58
C THR A 26 7.40 -8.87 26.76
N PRO A 27 6.51 -9.07 25.76
CA PRO A 27 5.83 -7.96 25.09
C PRO A 27 4.76 -7.36 26.02
N PRO A 28 4.55 -6.02 26.03
CA PRO A 28 3.41 -5.43 26.73
C PRO A 28 2.10 -5.79 26.00
N PRO A 29 0.99 -6.06 26.71
CA PRO A 29 -0.29 -6.33 26.08
C PRO A 29 -0.90 -5.04 25.51
N LEU A 30 -1.42 -5.13 24.28
CA LEU A 30 -2.22 -4.08 23.64
C LEU A 30 -3.55 -3.89 24.39
N PRO A 31 -4.10 -2.66 24.45
CA PRO A 31 -5.45 -2.44 24.94
C PRO A 31 -6.50 -2.94 23.93
N SER A 32 -7.24 -3.98 24.33
CA SER A 32 -8.46 -4.43 23.66
C SER A 32 -9.50 -3.32 23.67
N THR A 33 -9.77 -2.69 22.53
CA THR A 33 -10.90 -1.78 22.40
C THR A 33 -12.15 -2.61 22.12
N THR A 34 -12.93 -2.84 23.17
CA THR A 34 -14.24 -3.49 23.14
C THR A 34 -15.16 -2.82 22.12
N THR A 35 -15.51 -3.56 21.07
CA THR A 35 -16.66 -3.29 20.22
C THR A 35 -17.94 -3.43 21.03
N ARG A 36 -18.59 -2.30 21.34
CA ARG A 36 -19.93 -2.28 21.94
C ARG A 36 -20.97 -2.10 20.84
N THR A 37 -21.60 -3.20 20.45
CA THR A 37 -22.79 -3.24 19.60
C THR A 37 -24.05 -3.18 20.45
N THR A 38 -24.93 -2.19 20.25
CA THR A 38 -26.35 -2.25 20.65
C THR A 38 -27.22 -1.43 19.68
N ASN A 39 -27.94 -2.15 18.82
CA ASN A 39 -29.34 -2.00 18.37
C ASN A 39 -29.89 -0.68 17.74
N THR A 40 -30.16 -0.73 16.41
CA THR A 40 -31.41 -0.51 15.61
C THR A 40 -32.53 0.48 16.06
N PRO A 41 -33.40 1.05 15.17
CA PRO A 41 -33.59 0.89 13.70
C PRO A 41 -33.75 2.22 12.87
N SER A 42 -33.88 2.03 11.54
CA SER A 42 -34.02 2.92 10.35
C SER A 42 -35.19 3.94 10.34
N PRO A 43 -35.50 4.69 9.23
CA PRO A 43 -34.69 5.50 8.30
C PRO A 43 -35.28 6.93 8.11
N THR A 44 -34.46 7.96 7.87
CA THR A 44 -34.96 9.16 7.17
C THR A 44 -33.84 9.76 6.31
N ARG A 45 -34.05 9.64 5.00
CA ARG A 45 -33.22 10.14 3.91
C ARG A 45 -33.38 11.66 3.78
N PRO A 46 -32.31 12.47 3.86
CA PRO A 46 -32.28 13.77 3.23
C PRO A 46 -31.63 13.60 1.84
N VAL A 47 -32.44 13.85 0.82
CA VAL A 47 -31.98 14.04 -0.56
C VAL A 47 -30.94 15.17 -0.60
N PRO A 48 -29.73 14.97 -1.16
CA PRO A 48 -28.88 16.10 -1.49
C PRO A 48 -29.47 16.78 -2.73
N LYS A 49 -29.99 17.99 -2.56
CA LYS A 49 -30.29 18.89 -3.67
C LYS A 49 -29.00 19.13 -4.44
N ALA A 50 -29.02 18.83 -5.74
CA ALA A 50 -28.02 19.27 -6.68
C ALA A 50 -27.93 20.82 -6.64
N PRO A 51 -26.74 21.42 -6.46
CA PRO A 51 -26.57 22.83 -6.76
C PRO A 51 -26.43 22.98 -8.27
N THR A 52 -27.51 23.43 -8.90
CA THR A 52 -27.49 24.12 -10.18
C THR A 52 -26.56 25.34 -10.09
N THR A 53 -25.72 25.50 -11.11
CA THR A 53 -24.88 26.68 -11.42
C THR A 53 -23.55 26.79 -10.65
N PRO A 54 -22.38 26.83 -11.33
CA PRO A 54 -21.08 26.92 -10.68
C PRO A 54 -20.78 28.35 -10.21
N PRO A 55 -20.56 28.61 -8.91
CA PRO A 55 -19.87 29.83 -8.51
C PRO A 55 -18.38 29.63 -8.77
N ALA A 56 -17.85 30.26 -9.81
CA ALA A 56 -16.45 30.26 -10.25
C ALA A 56 -15.43 30.79 -9.20
N ARG A 57 -15.79 30.88 -7.91
CA ARG A 57 -14.98 31.46 -6.82
C ARG A 57 -14.44 30.43 -5.82
N THR A 58 -14.95 29.19 -5.80
CA THR A 58 -14.44 28.12 -4.92
C THR A 58 -13.35 27.28 -5.58
N ALA A 59 -13.34 27.20 -6.92
CA ALA A 59 -12.32 26.49 -7.68
C ALA A 59 -10.91 27.01 -7.38
N THR A 60 -10.76 28.33 -7.24
CA THR A 60 -9.47 28.96 -6.91
C THR A 60 -8.99 28.60 -5.51
N ARG A 61 -9.90 28.58 -4.51
CA ARG A 61 -9.54 28.22 -3.13
C ARG A 61 -9.18 26.75 -2.98
N ALA A 62 -9.94 25.85 -3.61
CA ALA A 62 -9.62 24.42 -3.61
C ALA A 62 -8.27 24.18 -4.32
N ARG A 63 -8.06 24.83 -5.46
CA ARG A 63 -6.79 24.78 -6.20
C ARG A 63 -5.62 25.36 -5.40
N ASP A 64 -5.83 26.43 -4.63
CA ASP A 64 -4.81 27.01 -3.75
C ASP A 64 -4.54 26.13 -2.52
N LEU A 65 -5.53 25.41 -2.00
CA LEU A 65 -5.34 24.46 -0.91
C LEU A 65 -4.53 23.24 -1.37
N LEU A 66 -4.88 22.68 -2.52
CA LEU A 66 -4.15 21.59 -3.18
C LEU A 66 -2.73 22.02 -3.50
N ARG A 67 -2.55 23.24 -4.01
CA ARG A 67 -1.24 23.84 -4.27
C ARG A 67 -0.38 23.96 -3.01
N LYS A 68 -0.97 24.30 -1.86
CA LYS A 68 -0.26 24.32 -0.56
C LYS A 68 0.08 22.92 -0.06
N HIS A 69 -0.82 21.95 -0.27
CA HIS A 69 -0.61 20.56 0.13
C HIS A 69 0.46 19.84 -0.71
N TYR A 70 0.57 20.18 -2.00
CA TYR A 70 1.49 19.54 -2.94
C TYR A 70 2.68 20.44 -3.35
N GLY A 71 2.85 21.61 -2.73
CA GLY A 71 3.96 22.53 -3.02
C GLY A 71 3.97 23.17 -4.42
N LEU A 72 2.93 22.98 -5.23
CA LEU A 72 2.84 23.34 -6.66
C LEU A 72 2.56 24.84 -6.94
N GLY A 73 3.00 25.73 -6.05
CA GLY A 73 2.57 27.14 -6.00
C GLY A 73 3.65 28.16 -5.72
N MET A 74 4.73 27.74 -5.07
CA MET A 74 6.02 28.38 -5.25
C MET A 74 6.43 27.99 -6.67
N GLY A 75 6.67 28.98 -7.54
CA GLY A 75 7.15 28.73 -8.89
C GLY A 75 8.25 27.67 -8.86
N THR A 76 8.21 26.75 -9.83
CA THR A 76 9.28 25.85 -10.27
C THR A 76 10.50 25.77 -9.34
N PRO A 77 10.95 24.58 -8.90
CA PRO A 77 12.31 24.44 -8.40
C PRO A 77 13.28 24.62 -9.59
N SER A 78 13.38 25.85 -10.10
CA SER A 78 14.68 26.36 -10.46
C SER A 78 15.50 26.16 -9.20
N SER A 79 16.57 25.40 -9.33
CA SER A 79 17.72 25.37 -8.44
C SER A 79 18.40 26.75 -8.31
N SER A 80 17.61 27.83 -8.30
CA SER A 80 18.00 29.15 -7.86
C SER A 80 18.07 29.10 -6.35
N GLY A 81 19.22 28.63 -5.88
CA GLY A 81 19.55 28.44 -4.49
C GLY A 81 19.07 29.58 -3.62
N ARG A 82 18.07 29.29 -2.80
CA ARG A 82 18.04 29.85 -1.45
C ARG A 82 19.13 29.11 -0.68
N ASN A 83 20.38 29.45 -0.98
CA ASN A 83 21.52 29.07 -0.14
C ASN A 83 21.30 29.82 1.17
N THR A 84 20.70 29.16 2.14
CA THR A 84 20.77 29.68 3.50
C THR A 84 22.26 29.71 3.87
N PRO A 85 22.73 30.71 4.63
CA PRO A 85 24.12 30.74 5.09
C PRO A 85 24.56 29.41 5.73
N ASP A 86 23.62 28.72 6.39
CA ASP A 86 23.83 27.42 7.04
C ASP A 86 24.15 26.26 6.07
N GLU A 87 23.57 26.21 4.87
CA GLU A 87 23.83 25.11 3.91
C GLU A 87 25.25 25.12 3.30
N ARG A 88 25.96 26.24 3.45
CA ARG A 88 27.33 26.42 2.98
C ARG A 88 28.34 26.58 4.10
N ASP A 89 27.92 26.43 5.35
CA ASP A 89 28.81 26.58 6.49
C ASP A 89 29.62 25.29 6.72
N PRO A 90 30.95 25.30 6.52
CA PRO A 90 31.80 24.14 6.78
C PRO A 90 31.93 23.81 8.27
N MET A 91 31.51 24.72 9.17
CA MET A 91 31.58 24.52 10.62
C MET A 91 30.28 23.95 11.22
N ASN A 92 29.20 23.91 10.44
CA ASN A 92 27.90 23.40 10.89
C ASN A 92 27.79 21.89 10.59
N MET A 93 27.61 21.07 11.64
CA MET A 93 27.56 19.59 11.53
C MET A 93 26.37 19.08 10.71
N ASP A 94 25.28 19.84 10.64
CA ASP A 94 24.07 19.47 9.86
C ASP A 94 24.16 19.96 8.41
N SER A 95 25.20 20.72 8.06
CA SER A 95 25.37 21.28 6.73
C SER A 95 25.93 20.25 5.75
N PRO A 96 25.42 20.19 4.51
CA PRO A 96 26.01 19.35 3.48
C PRO A 96 27.44 19.77 3.09
N SER A 97 27.88 20.98 3.47
CA SER A 97 29.23 21.48 3.24
C SER A 97 30.18 21.27 4.43
N PHE A 98 29.77 20.52 5.46
CA PHE A 98 30.53 20.32 6.70
C PHE A 98 31.93 19.73 6.47
N ASP A 99 32.96 20.40 7.01
CA ASP A 99 34.32 19.88 7.05
C ASP A 99 34.67 19.40 8.47
N ALA A 100 34.56 18.09 8.67
CA ALA A 100 34.86 17.44 9.94
C ALA A 100 36.29 17.71 10.44
N LYS A 101 37.27 17.83 9.54
CA LYS A 101 38.67 18.03 9.93
C LYS A 101 38.90 19.44 10.42
N ALA A 102 38.36 20.45 9.73
CA ALA A 102 38.43 21.84 10.16
C ALA A 102 37.70 22.04 11.49
N TYR A 103 36.48 21.50 11.62
CA TYR A 103 35.69 21.56 12.85
C TYR A 103 36.42 20.93 14.04
N TYR A 104 36.96 19.72 13.86
CA TYR A 104 37.72 19.03 14.91
C TYR A 104 38.99 19.80 15.32
N SER A 105 39.74 20.31 14.33
CA SER A 105 40.99 21.05 14.59
C SER A 105 40.72 22.32 15.40
N GLN A 106 39.65 23.04 15.09
CA GLN A 106 39.22 24.19 15.87
C GLN A 106 38.78 23.74 17.27
N LEU A 107 37.94 22.71 17.37
CA LEU A 107 37.40 22.23 18.64
C LEU A 107 38.50 21.82 19.63
N ILE A 108 39.51 21.06 19.21
CA ILE A 108 40.61 20.63 20.10
C ILE A 108 41.54 21.79 20.50
N THR A 109 41.65 22.82 19.66
CA THR A 109 42.49 23.99 19.93
C THR A 109 41.79 24.97 20.87
N THR A 110 40.47 25.10 20.80
CA THR A 110 39.72 26.11 21.56
C THR A 110 39.00 25.57 22.80
N ALA A 111 38.66 24.29 22.83
CA ALA A 111 37.88 23.69 23.91
C ALA A 111 38.76 23.09 25.01
N ASN A 112 38.23 23.02 26.24
CA ASN A 112 38.89 22.35 27.35
C ASN A 112 38.49 20.86 27.41
N LEU A 113 39.23 20.05 28.17
CA LEU A 113 38.99 18.61 28.28
C LEU A 113 37.57 18.26 28.74
N SER A 114 37.01 19.01 29.69
CA SER A 114 35.64 18.77 30.18
C SER A 114 34.60 18.98 29.09
N THR A 115 34.74 20.04 28.29
CA THR A 115 33.86 20.29 27.14
C THR A 115 34.01 19.23 26.06
N LEU A 116 35.22 18.72 25.85
CA LEU A 116 35.48 17.67 24.86
C LEU A 116 34.82 16.34 25.26
N LEU A 117 34.95 15.94 26.53
CA LEU A 117 34.29 14.73 27.06
C LEU A 117 32.77 14.83 27.03
N LYS A 118 32.20 16.01 27.32
CA LYS A 118 30.75 16.23 27.19
C LYS A 118 30.30 16.08 25.74
N LYS A 119 31.03 16.69 24.80
CA LYS A 119 30.75 16.61 23.37
C LYS A 119 30.87 15.17 22.84
N GLU A 120 31.86 14.42 23.31
CA GLU A 120 31.99 13.00 22.97
C GLU A 120 30.75 12.20 23.42
N ASN A 121 30.32 12.36 24.66
CA ASN A 121 29.14 11.65 25.18
C ASN A 121 27.85 12.04 24.46
N GLU A 122 27.69 13.32 24.13
CA GLU A 122 26.58 13.85 23.32
C GLU A 122 26.54 13.18 21.95
N LEU A 123 27.67 13.18 21.22
CA LEU A 123 27.78 12.56 19.90
C LEU A 123 27.54 11.05 19.93
N ILE A 124 28.04 10.34 20.96
CA ILE A 124 27.77 8.91 21.12
C ILE A 124 26.26 8.68 21.33
N GLY A 125 25.59 9.55 22.09
CA GLY A 125 24.14 9.51 22.27
C GLY A 125 23.40 9.73 20.95
N GLU A 126 23.77 10.76 20.20
CA GLU A 126 23.19 11.09 18.90
C GLU A 126 23.39 9.98 17.87
N ILE A 127 24.58 9.39 17.79
CA ILE A 127 24.87 8.25 16.89
C ILE A 127 23.93 7.08 17.19
N ARG A 128 23.73 6.75 18.47
CA ARG A 128 22.82 5.66 18.87
C ARG A 128 21.37 6.00 18.56
N LEU A 129 20.96 7.25 18.78
CA LEU A 129 19.62 7.71 18.46
C LEU A 129 19.37 7.62 16.96
N LEU A 130 20.24 8.20 16.14
CA LEU A 130 20.16 8.17 14.68
C LEU A 130 20.14 6.74 14.13
N ASP A 131 20.93 5.83 14.69
CA ASP A 131 20.89 4.41 14.30
C ASP A 131 19.54 3.78 14.64
N SER A 132 19.00 4.07 15.83
CA SER A 132 17.67 3.60 16.23
C SER A 132 16.54 4.17 15.36
N GLU A 133 16.62 5.45 14.99
CA GLU A 133 15.67 6.11 14.08
C GLU A 133 15.75 5.53 12.67
N ARG A 134 16.97 5.34 12.13
CA ARG A 134 17.19 4.66 10.86
C ARG A 134 16.56 3.27 10.87
N GLN A 135 16.81 2.50 11.92
CA GLN A 135 16.30 1.14 12.03
C GLN A 135 14.76 1.13 12.13
N ASN A 136 14.18 2.05 12.91
CA ASN A 136 12.74 2.22 13.02
C ASN A 136 12.10 2.59 11.67
N LEU A 137 12.71 3.52 10.92
CA LEU A 137 12.24 3.90 9.59
C LEU A 137 12.27 2.72 8.61
N VAL A 138 13.37 1.98 8.57
CA VAL A 138 13.53 0.78 7.76
C VAL A 138 12.44 -0.24 8.14
N TYR A 139 12.25 -0.54 9.42
CA TYR A 139 11.21 -1.48 9.85
C TYR A 139 9.80 -1.04 9.46
N ASN A 140 9.42 0.20 9.76
CA ASN A 140 8.08 0.69 9.45
C ASN A 140 7.82 0.65 7.94
N HIS A 141 8.76 1.15 7.15
CA HIS A 141 8.60 1.16 5.70
C HIS A 141 8.59 -0.25 5.11
N HIS A 142 9.48 -1.15 5.55
CA HIS A 142 9.46 -2.53 5.08
C HIS A 142 8.17 -3.25 5.47
N HIS A 143 7.69 -3.04 6.70
CA HIS A 143 6.44 -3.66 7.16
C HIS A 143 5.23 -3.13 6.37
N GLU A 144 5.17 -1.82 6.12
CA GLU A 144 4.13 -1.19 5.30
C GLU A 144 4.17 -1.69 3.84
N LEU A 145 5.36 -1.81 3.24
CA LEU A 145 5.51 -2.34 1.89
C LEU A 145 5.04 -3.79 1.77
N ILE A 146 5.36 -4.62 2.77
CA ILE A 146 4.88 -6.00 2.83
C ILE A 146 3.36 -6.02 2.95
N ALA A 147 2.78 -5.24 3.88
CA ALA A 147 1.34 -5.17 4.07
C ALA A 147 0.60 -4.65 2.81
N ALA A 148 1.17 -3.67 2.12
CA ALA A 148 0.66 -3.18 0.84
C ALA A 148 0.74 -4.26 -0.24
N SER A 149 1.86 -4.99 -0.33
CA SER A 149 2.03 -6.11 -1.25
C SER A 149 0.99 -7.22 -1.00
N ASP A 150 0.76 -7.57 0.27
CA ASP A 150 -0.26 -8.57 0.66
C ASP A 150 -1.67 -8.09 0.27
N THR A 151 -1.96 -6.80 0.49
CA THR A 151 -3.23 -6.19 0.09
C THR A 151 -3.42 -6.22 -1.43
N ILE A 152 -2.39 -5.89 -2.20
CA ILE A 152 -2.40 -5.99 -3.67
C ILE A 152 -2.63 -7.44 -4.11
N GLY A 153 -1.98 -8.41 -3.44
CA GLY A 153 -2.18 -9.83 -3.69
C GLY A 153 -3.63 -10.28 -3.45
N ALA A 154 -4.22 -9.87 -2.33
CA ALA A 154 -5.61 -10.16 -2.00
C ALA A 154 -6.58 -9.50 -3.01
N MET A 155 -6.35 -8.23 -3.37
CA MET A 155 -7.15 -7.52 -4.39
C MET A 155 -7.07 -8.22 -5.75
N LYS A 156 -5.88 -8.70 -6.14
CA LYS A 156 -5.70 -9.45 -7.39
C LYS A 156 -6.49 -10.75 -7.38
N SER A 157 -6.41 -11.53 -6.30
CA SER A 157 -7.16 -12.78 -6.18
C SER A 157 -8.68 -12.55 -6.23
N GLN A 158 -9.18 -11.49 -5.59
CA GLN A 158 -10.60 -11.12 -5.66
C GLN A 158 -11.03 -10.69 -7.07
N ALA A 159 -10.17 -9.99 -7.80
CA ALA A 159 -10.45 -9.62 -9.19
C ALA A 159 -10.51 -10.85 -10.12
N GLU A 160 -9.60 -11.82 -9.92
CA GLU A 160 -9.60 -13.08 -10.67
C GLU A 160 -10.86 -13.92 -10.37
N SER A 161 -11.31 -13.99 -9.12
CA SER A 161 -12.58 -14.68 -8.81
C SER A 161 -13.79 -13.99 -9.43
N LEU A 162 -13.79 -12.65 -9.47
CA LEU A 162 -14.88 -11.88 -10.07
C LEU A 162 -14.97 -12.11 -11.59
N ASP A 163 -13.84 -12.25 -12.26
CA ASP A 163 -13.81 -12.54 -13.70
C ASP A 163 -14.42 -13.92 -14.00
N ALA A 164 -14.09 -14.93 -13.18
CA ALA A 164 -14.70 -16.25 -13.27
C ALA A 164 -16.22 -16.22 -13.03
N ASP A 165 -16.68 -15.45 -12.04
CA ASP A 165 -18.11 -15.26 -11.77
C ASP A 165 -18.84 -14.56 -12.93
N LEU A 166 -18.20 -13.58 -13.58
CA LEU A 166 -18.74 -12.91 -14.77
C LEU A 166 -18.87 -13.86 -15.96
N ASP A 167 -17.91 -14.76 -16.15
CA ASP A 167 -17.99 -15.77 -17.22
C ASP A 167 -19.10 -16.80 -16.96
N LEU A 168 -19.29 -17.21 -15.70
CA LEU A 168 -20.44 -18.05 -15.32
C LEU A 168 -21.77 -17.34 -15.59
N LEU A 169 -21.86 -16.04 -15.26
CA LEU A 169 -23.04 -15.23 -15.52
C LEU A 169 -23.34 -15.11 -17.02
N LYS A 170 -22.31 -14.89 -17.87
CA LYS A 170 -22.47 -14.86 -19.34
C LYS A 170 -22.97 -16.20 -19.88
N ALA A 171 -22.47 -17.32 -19.36
CA ALA A 171 -22.93 -18.65 -19.75
C ALA A 171 -24.42 -18.84 -19.41
N ALA A 172 -24.82 -18.49 -18.19
CA ALA A 172 -26.22 -18.56 -17.75
C ALA A 172 -27.15 -17.69 -18.62
N PHE A 173 -26.76 -16.45 -18.96
CA PHE A 173 -27.55 -15.60 -19.87
C PHE A 173 -27.65 -16.18 -21.29
N SER A 174 -26.58 -16.82 -21.77
CA SER A 174 -26.60 -17.48 -23.08
C SER A 174 -27.56 -18.67 -23.09
N GLU A 175 -27.61 -19.44 -22.00
CA GLU A 175 -28.56 -20.54 -21.82
C GLU A 175 -30.01 -20.05 -21.73
N ILE A 176 -30.27 -18.99 -20.95
CA ILE A 176 -31.59 -18.34 -20.87
C ILE A 176 -32.02 -17.84 -22.26
N SER A 177 -31.11 -17.20 -23.01
CA SER A 177 -31.39 -16.70 -24.36
C SER A 177 -31.74 -17.84 -25.32
N ARG A 178 -31.00 -18.96 -25.24
CA ARG A 178 -31.28 -20.16 -26.02
C ARG A 178 -32.66 -20.74 -25.68
N LEU A 179 -32.96 -20.96 -24.40
CA LEU A 179 -34.25 -21.49 -23.94
C LEU A 179 -35.41 -20.57 -24.34
N SER A 180 -35.23 -19.25 -24.25
CA SER A 180 -36.21 -18.27 -24.70
C SER A 180 -36.46 -18.34 -26.21
N SER A 181 -35.41 -18.49 -27.02
CA SER A 181 -35.54 -18.64 -28.48
C SER A 181 -36.25 -19.96 -28.86
N GLU A 182 -35.97 -21.04 -28.12
CA GLU A 182 -36.63 -22.32 -28.29
C GLU A 182 -38.13 -22.22 -27.97
N LEU A 183 -38.48 -21.60 -26.84
CA LEU A 183 -39.86 -21.36 -26.45
C LEU A 183 -40.61 -20.50 -27.48
N ALA A 184 -39.99 -19.42 -27.98
CA ALA A 184 -40.58 -18.57 -29.01
C ALA A 184 -40.81 -19.32 -30.33
N SER A 185 -39.95 -20.27 -30.69
CA SER A 185 -40.13 -21.11 -31.87
C SER A 185 -41.29 -22.10 -31.71
N VAL A 186 -41.47 -22.69 -30.52
CA VAL A 186 -42.57 -23.59 -30.19
C VAL A 186 -43.91 -22.86 -30.28
N ASP A 187 -43.97 -21.63 -29.76
CA ASP A 187 -45.19 -20.82 -29.78
C ASP A 187 -45.62 -20.45 -31.22
N GLN A 188 -44.66 -20.15 -32.10
CA GLN A 188 -44.95 -19.94 -33.53
C GLN A 188 -45.41 -21.22 -34.26
N VAL A 189 -44.89 -22.38 -33.89
CA VAL A 189 -45.35 -23.67 -34.46
C VAL A 189 -46.76 -24.02 -33.99
N ASN A 190 -47.11 -23.66 -32.75
CA ASN A 190 -48.43 -23.93 -32.19
C ASN A 190 -49.49 -22.94 -32.70
N GLY A 191 -49.14 -21.67 -32.89
CA GLY A 191 -50.01 -20.66 -33.51
C GLY A 191 -50.38 -20.98 -34.97
N ARG A 192 -49.53 -21.72 -35.70
CA ARG A 192 -49.79 -22.16 -37.08
C ARG A 192 -50.73 -23.35 -37.23
N ARG A 193 -51.04 -24.11 -36.16
CA ARG A 193 -52.00 -25.23 -36.20
C ARG A 193 -53.45 -24.81 -35.92
N SER A 194 -53.67 -23.58 -35.47
CA SER A 194 -54.98 -23.06 -35.07
C SER A 194 -55.58 -22.11 -36.11
N THR A 195 -55.75 -22.56 -37.35
CA THR A 195 -56.75 -22.00 -38.26
C THR A 195 -57.39 -23.13 -39.07
N PRO A 196 -58.61 -23.58 -38.77
CA PRO A 196 -59.39 -24.34 -39.73
C PRO A 196 -59.95 -23.35 -40.76
N ALA A 197 -59.57 -23.51 -42.03
CA ALA A 197 -60.28 -22.88 -43.12
C ALA A 197 -61.70 -23.48 -43.17
N VAL A 198 -62.69 -22.72 -42.71
CA VAL A 198 -64.11 -23.09 -42.83
C VAL A 198 -64.51 -22.81 -44.29
N ASN A 199 -64.57 -23.86 -45.10
CA ASN A 199 -65.14 -23.79 -46.45
C ASN A 199 -66.65 -23.55 -46.32
N PHE A 200 -67.10 -22.37 -46.73
CA PHE A 200 -68.51 -21.99 -46.79
C PHE A 200 -69.07 -22.47 -48.13
N GLU A 201 -69.51 -23.74 -48.20
CA GLU A 201 -70.24 -24.23 -49.37
C GLU A 201 -71.64 -23.62 -49.36
N SER A 202 -71.89 -22.82 -50.39
CA SER A 202 -73.09 -22.01 -50.58
C SER A 202 -74.36 -22.83 -50.75
N ARG A 203 -75.33 -22.53 -49.90
CA ARG A 203 -76.74 -22.94 -49.99
C ARG A 203 -77.43 -22.11 -51.09
N THR A 204 -78.04 -22.77 -52.06
CA THR A 204 -78.99 -22.14 -53.02
C THR A 204 -80.27 -22.98 -53.10
N PRO A 205 -81.40 -22.35 -53.47
CA PRO A 205 -82.67 -22.43 -52.73
C PRO A 205 -83.52 -23.67 -52.96
#